data_AF-A0A959AIX7-F1
#
_entry.id   AF-A0A959AIX7-F1
#
_cell.length_a   1.000
_cell.length_b   1.000
_cell.length_c   1.000
_cell.angle_alpha   90.00
_cell.angle_beta   90.00
_cell.angle_gamma   90.00
#
_symmetry.space_group_name_H-M   'P 1'
#
loop_
_entity.id
_entity.type
_entity.pdbx_description
1 polymer ?
#
loop_
_entity_poly.entity_id
_entity_poly.type
_entity_poly.pdbx_seq_one_letter_code
_entity_poly.pdbx_strand_id
1 'polypeptide(L)'
;MKHLILLSFFLFPTCFFAQKNNATALADTTREHWHRGDKVEPTKTLALLKITVYDLARRKIPDLDVRVLQTKTGKVWQGYTGNFGEVYFLVPNDNEYRIDAGDEVGIETFREPKDSYLRDAISITHLATKFSEEIRNDSVFQTVSVAQTPTRERVLLQAKILDLDDKPLDGEVLYFTDTKANKVYVAVTNARGRAALMLPKGASYCFSTKFYPKLKCYDIPNHDMAGEMTITFNTIGTKALLKRKAERERMAFIRDSLYREQRFLDSLNQLNSKYDEIAFLHQMSFGAPMDTIKKRIERRSAREREAVARDPIYFEKTREAVKATLYRMREHWKHKVIVTDLTGSMSPYMDQVVLWHALQLVQGEENQYIFFNDGDMTPDDKKIVGQTGGLYFTEHADMEQLLKTMQETAEAGYGGDGPENDLEALLLGLSKMKGLDELVLIADNYSDVRDMALLIGLKVPVHIVLCGTESGVNEDYLEIAYKTKGSIHTIEQDIDDLAQLADGATITIGHYKYRVSRGKFIQVSRI
;
A
#
# COMPACT_ATOMS: atom_id res chain seq x y z
N MET A 1 28.20 -25.88 34.69
CA MET A 1 27.39 -27.08 34.40
C MET A 1 26.68 -26.87 33.08
N LYS A 2 27.13 -27.60 32.05
CA LYS A 2 26.54 -27.64 30.71
C LYS A 2 25.39 -28.65 30.76
N HIS A 3 24.16 -28.24 30.44
CA HIS A 3 23.10 -29.20 30.14
C HIS A 3 22.97 -29.38 28.64
N LEU A 4 23.61 -30.47 28.21
CA LEU A 4 23.51 -31.14 26.94
C LEU A 4 22.20 -31.94 26.95
N ILE A 5 21.20 -31.55 26.15
CA ILE A 5 20.03 -32.40 25.88
C ILE A 5 20.32 -33.12 24.56
N LEU A 6 20.63 -34.40 24.66
CA LEU A 6 20.64 -35.36 23.55
C LEU A 6 19.22 -35.47 23.00
N LEU A 7 19.01 -35.07 21.74
CA LEU A 7 17.87 -35.58 20.96
C LEU A 7 18.33 -36.83 20.20
N SER A 8 17.73 -37.95 20.58
CA SER A 8 17.85 -39.26 19.94
C SER A 8 17.24 -39.21 18.53
N PHE A 9 18.06 -39.55 17.54
CA PHE A 9 17.62 -39.88 16.19
C PHE A 9 16.77 -41.16 16.23
N PHE A 10 15.46 -41.03 16.08
CA PHE A 10 14.62 -42.15 15.64
C PHE A 10 14.68 -42.24 14.12
N LEU A 11 15.44 -43.20 13.62
CA LEU A 11 15.29 -43.71 12.25
C LEU A 11 13.94 -44.42 12.16
N PHE A 12 12.92 -43.72 11.63
CA PHE A 12 11.75 -44.37 11.06
C PHE A 12 12.03 -44.67 9.58
N PRO A 13 11.85 -45.91 9.12
CA PRO A 13 11.86 -46.20 7.69
C PRO A 13 10.58 -45.63 7.10
N THR A 14 10.64 -44.43 6.53
CA THR A 14 9.58 -43.96 5.65
C THR A 14 9.69 -44.73 4.34
N CYS A 15 8.96 -45.84 4.27
CA CYS A 15 8.53 -46.38 2.98
C CYS A 15 7.86 -45.26 2.20
N PHE A 16 8.58 -44.69 1.24
CA PHE A 16 7.99 -43.97 0.12
C PHE A 16 7.16 -44.99 -0.68
N PHE A 17 5.90 -45.18 -0.30
CA PHE A 17 4.92 -45.60 -1.28
C PHE A 17 4.74 -44.41 -2.22
N ALA A 18 5.48 -44.43 -3.32
CA ALA A 18 5.09 -43.70 -4.50
C ALA A 18 3.68 -44.18 -4.85
N GLN A 19 2.66 -43.36 -4.52
CA GLN A 19 1.37 -43.45 -5.18
C GLN A 19 1.64 -43.13 -6.65
N LYS A 20 1.95 -44.18 -7.43
CA LYS A 20 1.73 -44.16 -8.86
C LYS A 20 0.26 -43.79 -9.00
N ASN A 21 0.00 -42.56 -9.44
CA ASN A 21 -1.27 -42.24 -10.07
C ASN A 21 -1.41 -43.22 -11.22
N ASN A 22 -2.16 -44.30 -10.98
CA ASN A 22 -2.67 -45.13 -12.04
C ASN A 22 -3.55 -44.20 -12.87
N ALA A 23 -3.02 -43.74 -14.00
CA ALA A 23 -3.84 -43.25 -15.08
C ALA A 23 -4.79 -44.40 -15.42
N THR A 24 -6.03 -44.30 -14.98
CA THR A 24 -7.11 -45.19 -15.41
C THR A 24 -7.15 -45.05 -16.93
N ALA A 25 -6.70 -46.08 -17.65
CA ALA A 25 -6.79 -46.11 -19.10
C ALA A 25 -8.27 -45.92 -19.46
N LEU A 26 -8.59 -44.89 -20.23
CA LEU A 26 -9.90 -44.76 -20.85
C LEU A 26 -10.12 -46.04 -21.66
N ALA A 27 -11.19 -46.79 -21.35
CA ALA A 27 -11.41 -48.16 -21.83
C ALA A 27 -11.51 -48.29 -23.37
N ASP A 28 -11.60 -47.17 -24.10
CA ASP A 28 -11.67 -47.11 -25.56
C ASP A 28 -10.53 -46.24 -26.16
N THR A 29 -9.29 -46.53 -25.77
CA THR A 29 -8.08 -45.86 -26.29
C THR A 29 -7.25 -46.81 -27.16
N THR A 30 -7.06 -46.44 -28.43
CA THR A 30 -6.18 -47.10 -29.39
C THR A 30 -4.82 -46.41 -29.39
N ARG A 31 -3.73 -47.16 -29.13
CA ARG A 31 -2.34 -46.66 -29.13
C ARG A 31 -1.60 -47.07 -30.39
N GLU A 32 -2.23 -46.85 -31.53
CA GLU A 32 -1.66 -47.15 -32.85
C GLU A 32 -1.41 -45.83 -33.58
N HIS A 33 -0.14 -45.54 -33.84
CA HIS A 33 0.31 -44.32 -34.48
C HIS A 33 1.54 -44.60 -35.33
N TRP A 34 1.80 -43.71 -36.28
CA TRP A 34 2.91 -43.83 -37.23
C TRP A 34 3.64 -42.50 -37.38
N HIS A 35 4.81 -42.58 -38.01
CA HIS A 35 5.64 -41.45 -38.41
C HIS A 35 5.93 -41.50 -39.91
N ARG A 36 6.56 -40.43 -40.42
CA ARG A 36 6.84 -40.26 -41.85
C ARG A 36 7.57 -41.44 -42.52
N GLY A 37 8.33 -42.23 -41.76
CA GLY A 37 9.09 -43.38 -42.26
C GLY A 37 8.29 -44.67 -42.45
N ASP A 38 7.12 -44.80 -41.82
CA ASP A 38 6.43 -46.10 -41.69
C ASP A 38 5.57 -46.47 -42.90
N LYS A 39 5.42 -45.56 -43.88
CA LYS A 39 4.70 -45.79 -45.15
C LYS A 39 3.27 -46.36 -44.97
N VAL A 40 2.57 -45.91 -43.93
CA VAL A 40 1.15 -46.25 -43.71
C VAL A 40 0.28 -45.61 -44.80
N GLU A 41 -0.74 -46.35 -45.25
CA GLU A 41 -1.66 -45.97 -46.32
C GLU A 41 -3.11 -45.93 -45.79
N PRO A 42 -3.95 -44.97 -46.24
CA PRO A 42 -5.37 -44.96 -45.90
C PRO A 42 -6.13 -46.11 -46.57
N THR A 43 -7.33 -46.41 -46.08
CA THR A 43 -8.21 -47.44 -46.66
C THR A 43 -9.54 -46.83 -47.14
N LYS A 44 -10.46 -47.66 -47.63
CA LYS A 44 -11.82 -47.20 -48.02
C LYS A 44 -12.62 -46.61 -46.85
N THR A 45 -12.29 -46.97 -45.61
CA THR A 45 -13.03 -46.57 -44.41
C THR A 45 -12.19 -45.86 -43.36
N LEU A 46 -10.86 -45.83 -43.51
CA LEU A 46 -9.93 -45.16 -42.59
C LEU A 46 -9.16 -44.08 -43.36
N ALA A 47 -9.28 -42.84 -42.89
CA ALA A 47 -8.49 -41.71 -43.33
C ALA A 47 -7.11 -41.74 -42.66
N LEU A 48 -6.07 -41.39 -43.42
CA LEU A 48 -4.73 -41.16 -42.87
C LEU A 48 -4.61 -39.69 -42.49
N LEU A 49 -4.71 -39.44 -41.20
CA LEU A 49 -4.60 -38.11 -40.62
C LEU A 49 -3.17 -37.84 -40.19
N LYS A 50 -2.56 -36.78 -40.71
CA LYS A 50 -1.28 -36.24 -40.25
C LYS A 50 -1.52 -35.03 -39.36
N ILE A 51 -1.02 -35.06 -38.14
CA ILE A 51 -1.00 -33.90 -37.25
C ILE A 51 0.45 -33.42 -37.13
N THR A 52 0.69 -32.13 -37.38
CA THR A 52 1.98 -31.48 -37.10
C THR A 52 1.82 -30.47 -35.98
N VAL A 53 2.61 -30.61 -34.93
CA VAL A 53 2.53 -29.75 -33.74
C VAL A 53 3.68 -28.75 -33.71
N TYR A 54 3.31 -27.49 -33.54
CA TYR A 54 4.23 -26.37 -33.38
C TYR A 54 4.10 -25.73 -32.00
N ASP A 55 5.18 -25.10 -31.53
CA ASP A 55 5.09 -24.12 -30.43
C ASP A 55 4.72 -22.73 -30.95
N LEU A 56 4.58 -21.76 -30.04
CA LEU A 56 4.24 -20.38 -30.38
C LEU A 56 5.29 -19.70 -31.28
N ALA A 57 6.55 -20.14 -31.23
CA ALA A 57 7.64 -19.66 -32.08
C ALA A 57 7.71 -20.40 -33.44
N ARG A 58 6.67 -21.20 -33.77
CA ARG A 58 6.56 -22.04 -34.97
C ARG A 58 7.66 -23.09 -35.10
N ARG A 59 8.26 -23.51 -33.98
CA ARG A 59 9.19 -24.64 -33.94
C ARG A 59 8.40 -25.93 -33.73
N LYS A 60 8.82 -27.00 -34.39
CA LYS A 60 8.18 -28.32 -34.29
C LYS A 60 8.47 -28.96 -32.93
N ILE A 61 7.47 -29.60 -32.32
CA ILE A 61 7.60 -30.21 -31.00
C ILE A 61 7.66 -31.74 -31.14
N PRO A 62 8.83 -32.39 -30.94
CA PRO A 62 8.94 -33.85 -30.88
C PRO A 62 8.49 -34.40 -29.53
N ASP A 63 8.22 -35.71 -29.48
CA ASP A 63 7.91 -36.50 -28.28
C ASP A 63 6.70 -35.99 -27.46
N LEU A 64 5.77 -35.27 -28.10
CA LEU A 64 4.56 -34.77 -27.46
C LEU A 64 3.42 -35.76 -27.63
N ASP A 65 2.72 -36.07 -26.53
CA ASP A 65 1.49 -36.85 -26.54
C ASP A 65 0.40 -36.14 -27.36
N VAL A 66 -0.18 -36.81 -28.35
CA VAL A 66 -1.28 -36.30 -29.17
C VAL A 66 -2.42 -37.32 -29.11
N ARG A 67 -3.63 -36.82 -28.89
CA ARG A 67 -4.84 -37.63 -28.81
C ARG A 67 -5.88 -37.08 -29.78
N VAL A 68 -6.41 -37.96 -30.63
CA VAL A 68 -7.55 -37.65 -31.51
C VAL A 68 -8.76 -38.36 -30.92
N LEU A 69 -9.79 -37.61 -30.54
CA LEU A 69 -11.00 -38.14 -29.91
C LEU A 69 -12.18 -38.01 -30.87
N GLN A 70 -12.88 -39.11 -31.14
CA GLN A 70 -14.14 -39.09 -31.90
C GLN A 70 -15.27 -38.57 -31.00
N THR A 71 -15.89 -37.45 -31.36
CA THR A 71 -16.80 -36.70 -30.48
C THR A 71 -18.06 -37.48 -30.09
N LYS A 72 -18.56 -38.33 -31.00
CA LYS A 72 -19.80 -39.12 -30.80
C LYS A 72 -19.63 -40.33 -29.88
N THR A 73 -18.52 -41.05 -30.01
CA THR A 73 -18.30 -42.35 -29.35
C THR A 73 -17.39 -42.22 -28.12
N GLY A 74 -16.55 -41.18 -28.07
CA GLY A 74 -15.50 -41.03 -27.07
C GLY A 74 -14.26 -41.88 -27.34
N LYS A 75 -14.19 -42.58 -28.48
CA LYS A 75 -13.02 -43.37 -28.87
C LYS A 75 -11.81 -42.47 -29.10
N VAL A 76 -10.65 -42.89 -28.59
CA VAL A 76 -9.41 -42.10 -28.63
C VAL A 76 -8.32 -42.82 -29.40
N TRP A 77 -7.62 -42.11 -30.29
CA TRP A 77 -6.35 -42.54 -30.89
C TRP A 77 -5.23 -41.74 -30.25
N GLN A 78 -4.25 -42.40 -29.64
CA GLN A 78 -3.17 -41.77 -28.88
C GLN A 78 -1.81 -42.17 -29.46
N GLY A 79 -0.94 -41.19 -29.66
CA GLY A 79 0.41 -41.37 -30.18
C GLY A 79 1.31 -40.22 -29.77
N TYR A 80 2.59 -40.31 -30.12
CA TYR A 80 3.57 -39.25 -29.84
C TYR A 80 4.04 -38.62 -31.15
N THR A 81 4.40 -37.33 -31.12
CA THR A 81 5.04 -36.69 -32.28
C THR A 81 6.46 -37.21 -32.47
N GLY A 82 6.85 -37.42 -33.73
CA GLY A 82 8.21 -37.83 -34.09
C GLY A 82 9.20 -36.65 -34.12
N ASN A 83 10.41 -36.93 -34.59
CA ASN A 83 11.52 -35.94 -34.65
C ASN A 83 11.20 -34.67 -35.48
N PHE A 84 10.20 -34.70 -36.37
CA PHE A 84 9.77 -33.52 -37.14
C PHE A 84 8.43 -32.95 -36.67
N GLY A 85 8.06 -33.25 -35.42
CA GLY A 85 6.85 -32.75 -34.75
C GLY A 85 5.56 -33.31 -35.31
N GLU A 86 5.62 -34.43 -36.04
CA GLU A 86 4.47 -35.04 -36.72
C GLU A 86 4.08 -36.39 -36.14
N VAL A 87 2.79 -36.68 -36.16
CA VAL A 87 2.22 -38.00 -35.84
C VAL A 87 1.13 -38.31 -36.85
N TYR A 88 0.99 -39.59 -37.19
CA TYR A 88 -0.04 -40.07 -38.12
C TYR A 88 -0.98 -41.03 -37.41
N PHE A 89 -2.27 -40.93 -37.72
CA PHE A 89 -3.32 -41.82 -37.23
C PHE A 89 -4.18 -42.33 -38.39
N LEU A 90 -4.73 -43.54 -38.22
CA LEU A 90 -5.80 -44.06 -39.07
C LEU A 90 -7.12 -43.93 -38.32
N VAL A 91 -7.97 -43.01 -38.75
CA VAL A 91 -9.26 -42.70 -38.12
C VAL A 91 -10.42 -42.98 -39.08
N PRO A 92 -11.57 -43.49 -38.61
CA PRO A 92 -12.75 -43.70 -39.44
C PRO A 92 -13.22 -42.46 -40.20
N ASN A 93 -13.56 -42.61 -41.48
CA ASN A 93 -14.18 -41.53 -42.24
C ASN A 93 -15.62 -41.23 -41.78
N ASP A 94 -16.20 -40.11 -42.23
CA ASP A 94 -17.56 -39.65 -41.87
C ASP A 94 -17.79 -39.41 -40.37
N ASN A 95 -16.76 -38.95 -39.67
CA ASN A 95 -16.80 -38.72 -38.23
C ASN A 95 -16.19 -37.38 -37.86
N GLU A 96 -16.64 -36.83 -36.74
CA GLU A 96 -16.12 -35.60 -36.15
C GLU A 96 -15.14 -35.95 -35.03
N TYR A 97 -14.05 -35.20 -35.00
CA TYR A 97 -12.90 -35.44 -34.16
C TYR A 97 -12.46 -34.16 -33.48
N ARG A 98 -11.86 -34.33 -32.29
CA ARG A 98 -11.18 -33.30 -31.52
C ARG A 98 -9.71 -33.68 -31.32
N ILE A 99 -8.80 -32.72 -31.44
CA ILE A 99 -7.38 -32.91 -31.17
C ILE A 99 -7.03 -32.36 -29.79
N ASP A 100 -6.40 -33.20 -28.98
CA ASP A 100 -5.75 -32.84 -27.71
C ASP A 100 -4.24 -33.06 -27.87
N ALA A 101 -3.41 -32.23 -27.22
CA ALA A 101 -1.96 -32.41 -27.23
C ALA A 101 -1.35 -32.04 -25.88
N GLY A 102 -0.53 -32.94 -25.33
CA GLY A 102 0.03 -32.82 -23.99
C GLY A 102 -1.06 -32.62 -22.94
N ASP A 103 -0.97 -31.51 -22.23
CA ASP A 103 -1.90 -31.02 -21.22
C ASP A 103 -3.12 -30.27 -21.78
N GLU A 104 -3.10 -29.87 -23.06
CA GLU A 104 -4.19 -29.13 -23.68
C GLU A 104 -5.24 -30.06 -24.29
N VAL A 105 -6.50 -29.73 -24.04
CA VAL A 105 -7.68 -30.47 -24.50
C VAL A 105 -8.49 -29.57 -25.43
N GLY A 106 -8.94 -30.10 -26.57
CA GLY A 106 -9.80 -29.36 -27.50
C GLY A 106 -9.09 -28.28 -28.29
N ILE A 107 -7.85 -28.54 -28.72
CA ILE A 107 -7.06 -27.59 -29.50
C ILE A 107 -7.73 -27.27 -30.84
N GLU A 108 -8.29 -28.27 -31.50
CA GLU A 108 -8.98 -28.14 -32.78
C GLU A 108 -10.10 -29.21 -32.89
N THR A 109 -11.19 -28.87 -33.57
CA THR A 109 -12.26 -29.82 -33.92
C THR A 109 -12.44 -29.80 -35.44
N PHE A 110 -12.54 -30.99 -36.04
CA PHE A 110 -12.62 -31.16 -37.49
C PHE A 110 -13.49 -32.38 -37.82
N ARG A 111 -13.95 -32.48 -39.07
CA ARG A 111 -14.73 -33.61 -39.56
C ARG A 111 -14.06 -34.25 -40.75
N GLU A 112 -13.82 -35.56 -40.64
CA GLU A 112 -13.35 -36.35 -41.77
C GLU A 112 -14.53 -36.62 -42.73
N PRO A 113 -14.47 -36.21 -44.00
CA PRO A 113 -15.53 -36.45 -44.96
C PRO A 113 -15.70 -37.94 -45.26
N LYS A 114 -16.88 -38.31 -45.77
CA LYS A 114 -17.16 -39.67 -46.22
C LYS A 114 -16.51 -39.93 -47.59
N ASP A 115 -15.20 -40.18 -47.60
CA ASP A 115 -14.44 -40.49 -48.81
C ASP A 115 -13.45 -41.66 -48.58
N SER A 116 -13.07 -42.34 -49.66
CA SER A 116 -12.14 -43.47 -49.65
C SER A 116 -10.70 -43.00 -49.85
N TYR A 117 -9.75 -43.64 -49.17
CA TYR A 117 -8.31 -43.37 -49.31
C TYR A 117 -7.91 -41.93 -48.94
N LEU A 118 -8.68 -41.31 -48.04
CA LEU A 118 -8.50 -39.93 -47.64
C LEU A 118 -7.17 -39.73 -46.91
N ARG A 119 -6.51 -38.61 -47.23
CA ARG A 119 -5.31 -38.12 -46.52
C ARG A 119 -5.59 -36.69 -46.10
N ASP A 120 -5.53 -36.44 -44.80
CA ASP A 120 -5.69 -35.10 -44.24
C ASP A 120 -4.44 -34.68 -43.48
N ALA A 121 -4.20 -33.37 -43.41
CA ALA A 121 -3.03 -32.79 -42.78
C ALA A 121 -3.42 -31.54 -41.98
N ILE A 122 -3.38 -31.66 -40.66
CA ILE A 122 -3.72 -30.60 -39.72
C ILE A 122 -2.45 -30.10 -39.02
N SER A 123 -2.37 -28.79 -38.83
CA SER A 123 -1.26 -28.16 -38.10
C SER A 123 -1.81 -27.43 -36.88
N ILE A 124 -1.37 -27.81 -35.69
CA ILE A 124 -1.81 -27.21 -34.43
C ILE A 124 -0.67 -26.50 -33.70
N THR A 125 -1.02 -25.53 -32.86
CA THR A 125 -0.08 -24.89 -31.93
C THR A 125 -0.37 -25.35 -30.50
N HIS A 126 0.63 -25.98 -29.86
CA HIS A 126 0.60 -26.38 -28.46
C HIS A 126 1.23 -25.30 -27.57
N LEU A 127 0.52 -24.93 -26.51
CA LEU A 127 0.87 -23.92 -25.52
C LEU A 127 1.08 -24.59 -24.17
N ALA A 128 2.28 -25.10 -23.94
CA ALA A 128 2.62 -25.87 -22.75
C ALA A 128 2.38 -25.09 -21.44
N THR A 129 1.72 -25.73 -20.48
CA THR A 129 1.66 -25.26 -19.10
C THR A 129 2.97 -25.61 -18.37
N LYS A 130 3.74 -24.59 -18.02
CA LYS A 130 5.01 -24.66 -17.27
C LYS A 130 4.97 -23.75 -16.04
N PHE A 131 3.82 -23.73 -15.37
CA PHE A 131 3.63 -23.06 -14.10
C PHE A 131 2.83 -23.95 -13.14
N SER A 132 2.97 -23.68 -11.84
CA SER A 132 2.16 -24.31 -10.79
C SER A 132 1.44 -23.23 -9.98
N GLU A 133 0.34 -23.62 -9.33
CA GLU A 133 -0.42 -22.75 -8.45
C GLU A 133 -0.61 -23.38 -7.07
N GLU A 134 -0.55 -22.55 -6.04
CA GLU A 134 -0.96 -22.88 -4.69
C GLU A 134 -2.02 -21.87 -4.25
N ILE A 135 -3.19 -22.36 -3.84
CA ILE A 135 -4.30 -21.52 -3.38
C ILE A 135 -4.31 -21.53 -1.85
N ARG A 136 -4.28 -20.35 -1.23
CA ARG A 136 -4.43 -20.14 0.20
C ARG A 136 -5.54 -19.12 0.42
N ASN A 137 -6.70 -19.57 0.88
CA ASN A 137 -7.92 -18.75 0.97
C ASN A 137 -8.28 -18.12 -0.39
N ASP A 138 -8.29 -16.80 -0.48
CA ASP A 138 -8.56 -16.01 -1.70
C ASP A 138 -7.30 -15.78 -2.56
N SER A 139 -6.12 -16.11 -2.04
CA SER A 139 -4.84 -15.79 -2.66
C SER A 139 -4.30 -16.95 -3.49
N VAL A 140 -3.87 -16.66 -4.71
CA VAL A 140 -3.29 -17.61 -5.67
C VAL A 140 -1.82 -17.27 -5.86
N PHE A 141 -0.95 -18.16 -5.40
CA PHE A 141 0.49 -18.05 -5.55
C PHE A 141 0.94 -18.90 -6.74
N GLN A 142 1.74 -18.34 -7.63
CA GLN A 142 2.19 -19.05 -8.83
C GLN A 142 3.71 -19.14 -8.88
N THR A 143 4.22 -20.30 -9.31
CA THR A 143 5.61 -20.44 -9.77
C THR A 143 5.59 -20.54 -11.28
N VAL A 144 5.98 -19.47 -11.97
CA VAL A 144 5.96 -19.38 -13.43
C VAL A 144 7.37 -19.58 -13.99
N SER A 145 7.56 -20.56 -14.87
CA SER A 145 8.84 -20.79 -15.54
C SER A 145 9.18 -19.64 -16.50
N VAL A 146 10.47 -19.32 -16.63
CA VAL A 146 10.96 -18.36 -17.64
C VAL A 146 10.67 -18.81 -19.09
N ALA A 147 10.39 -20.10 -19.29
CA ALA A 147 10.02 -20.67 -20.58
C ALA A 147 8.49 -20.76 -20.78
N GLN A 148 7.69 -20.22 -19.85
CA GLN A 148 6.24 -20.16 -19.98
C GLN A 148 5.85 -19.28 -21.17
N THR A 149 4.86 -19.74 -21.93
CA THR A 149 4.16 -18.94 -22.95
C THR A 149 2.72 -18.66 -22.48
N PRO A 150 2.00 -17.71 -23.09
CA PRO A 150 0.55 -17.63 -22.86
C PRO A 150 -0.14 -18.97 -23.17
N THR A 151 -1.31 -19.20 -22.58
CA THR A 151 -2.16 -20.36 -22.88
C THR A 151 -3.49 -19.90 -23.47
N ARG A 152 -4.33 -20.85 -23.92
CA ARG A 152 -5.68 -20.54 -24.42
C ARG A 152 -6.56 -19.88 -23.36
N GLU A 153 -6.44 -20.33 -22.11
CA GLU A 153 -7.26 -19.82 -20.99
C GLU A 153 -6.62 -18.65 -20.23
N ARG A 154 -5.31 -18.41 -20.40
CA ARG A 154 -4.58 -17.45 -19.56
C ARG A 154 -3.60 -16.59 -20.32
N VAL A 155 -3.55 -15.31 -19.96
CA VAL A 155 -2.53 -14.35 -20.38
C VAL A 155 -1.27 -14.54 -19.56
N LEU A 156 -0.10 -14.50 -20.21
CA LEU A 156 1.18 -14.34 -19.52
C LEU A 156 1.40 -12.85 -19.22
N LEU A 157 1.31 -12.48 -17.95
CA LEU A 157 1.70 -11.17 -17.46
C LEU A 157 3.19 -11.17 -17.10
N GLN A 158 3.93 -10.20 -17.62
CA GLN A 158 5.29 -9.88 -17.22
C GLN A 158 5.35 -8.50 -16.58
N ALA A 159 5.72 -8.44 -15.31
CA ALA A 159 5.87 -7.20 -14.57
C ALA A 159 7.34 -6.84 -14.39
N LYS A 160 7.66 -5.56 -14.57
CA LYS A 160 8.96 -4.96 -14.25
C LYS A 160 8.75 -3.82 -13.25
N ILE A 161 9.29 -3.97 -12.04
CA ILE A 161 9.16 -3.00 -10.96
C ILE A 161 10.50 -2.33 -10.71
N LEU A 162 10.48 -1.01 -10.71
CA LEU A 162 11.65 -0.16 -10.59
C LEU A 162 11.50 0.82 -9.42
N ASP A 163 12.61 1.26 -8.87
CA ASP A 163 12.62 2.44 -8.01
C ASP A 163 12.39 3.70 -8.86
N LEU A 164 12.33 4.86 -8.21
CA LEU A 164 12.13 6.12 -8.93
C LEU A 164 13.44 6.64 -9.58
N ASP A 165 14.54 5.87 -9.52
CA ASP A 165 15.81 6.07 -10.23
C ASP A 165 16.04 4.99 -11.31
N ASP A 166 14.95 4.32 -11.74
CA ASP A 166 14.90 3.26 -12.75
C ASP A 166 15.72 2.00 -12.43
N LYS A 167 16.07 1.78 -11.16
CA LYS A 167 16.78 0.56 -10.72
C LYS A 167 15.79 -0.55 -10.36
N PRO A 168 16.11 -1.82 -10.67
CA PRO A 168 15.25 -2.94 -10.34
C PRO A 168 15.04 -3.12 -8.84
N LEU A 169 13.78 -3.32 -8.43
CA LEU A 169 13.42 -3.61 -7.04
C LEU A 169 13.22 -5.11 -6.83
N ASP A 170 14.05 -5.71 -5.98
CA ASP A 170 14.01 -7.13 -5.63
C ASP A 170 13.09 -7.42 -4.44
N GLY A 171 12.24 -8.45 -4.56
CA GLY A 171 11.37 -8.92 -3.49
C GLY A 171 10.10 -8.10 -3.29
N GLU A 172 9.73 -7.22 -4.23
CA GLU A 172 8.43 -6.54 -4.21
C GLU A 172 7.30 -7.53 -4.46
N VAL A 173 6.30 -7.51 -3.57
CA VAL A 173 5.08 -8.32 -3.67
C VAL A 173 4.03 -7.55 -4.46
N LEU A 174 3.51 -8.19 -5.51
CA LEU A 174 2.53 -7.65 -6.43
C LEU A 174 1.22 -8.41 -6.28
N TYR A 175 0.11 -7.66 -6.23
CA TYR A 175 -1.23 -8.21 -6.08
C TYR A 175 -2.07 -7.85 -7.30
N PHE A 176 -2.73 -8.84 -7.91
CA PHE A 176 -3.67 -8.66 -9.00
C PHE A 176 -5.02 -9.20 -8.57
N THR A 177 -5.87 -8.31 -8.08
CA THR A 177 -7.20 -8.65 -7.59
C THR A 177 -8.17 -8.76 -8.73
N ASP A 178 -8.76 -9.94 -8.91
CA ASP A 178 -9.91 -10.17 -9.78
C ASP A 178 -11.13 -9.45 -9.22
N THR A 179 -11.64 -8.49 -9.98
CA THR A 179 -12.75 -7.62 -9.57
C THR A 179 -14.10 -8.34 -9.41
N LYS A 180 -14.24 -9.56 -9.94
CA LYS A 180 -15.50 -10.34 -9.91
C LYS A 180 -15.37 -11.62 -9.10
N ALA A 181 -14.26 -12.34 -9.25
CA ALA A 181 -14.08 -13.67 -8.67
C ALA A 181 -13.58 -13.63 -7.21
N ASN A 182 -13.32 -12.45 -6.65
CA ASN A 182 -12.75 -12.25 -5.32
C ASN A 182 -11.48 -13.09 -5.08
N LYS A 183 -10.64 -13.21 -6.11
CA LYS A 183 -9.33 -13.89 -6.05
C LYS A 183 -8.20 -12.87 -6.19
N VAL A 184 -7.08 -13.12 -5.53
CA VAL A 184 -5.89 -12.27 -5.60
C VAL A 184 -4.71 -13.09 -6.11
N TYR A 185 -4.20 -12.76 -7.29
CA TYR A 185 -3.00 -13.39 -7.84
C TYR A 185 -1.76 -12.66 -7.31
N VAL A 186 -0.82 -13.41 -6.73
CA VAL A 186 0.34 -12.86 -6.03
C VAL A 186 1.62 -13.24 -6.75
N ALA A 187 2.48 -12.25 -7.01
CA ALA A 187 3.82 -12.46 -7.53
C ALA A 187 4.87 -11.73 -6.72
N VAL A 188 6.10 -12.23 -6.77
CA VAL A 188 7.26 -11.59 -6.14
C VAL A 188 8.31 -11.33 -7.21
N THR A 189 8.83 -10.11 -7.22
CA THR A 189 9.90 -9.72 -8.15
C THR A 189 11.24 -10.34 -7.76
N ASN A 190 12.04 -10.69 -8.75
CA ASN A 190 13.42 -11.16 -8.57
C ASN A 190 14.43 -10.01 -8.57
N ALA A 191 15.72 -10.34 -8.47
CA ALA A 191 16.84 -9.38 -8.45
C ALA A 191 16.92 -8.42 -9.66
N ARG A 192 16.21 -8.71 -10.76
CA ARG A 192 16.10 -7.83 -11.94
C ARG A 192 14.80 -7.02 -11.94
N GLY A 193 14.07 -6.99 -10.83
CA GLY A 193 12.78 -6.34 -10.68
C GLY A 193 11.67 -7.01 -11.49
N ARG A 194 11.84 -8.27 -11.89
CA ARG A 194 10.89 -8.95 -12.79
C ARG A 194 10.06 -9.98 -12.04
N ALA A 195 8.77 -10.03 -12.36
CA ALA A 195 7.84 -11.07 -11.93
C ALA A 195 6.97 -11.52 -13.11
N ALA A 196 6.46 -12.75 -13.07
CA ALA A 196 5.55 -13.28 -14.08
C ALA A 196 4.34 -13.96 -13.42
N LEU A 197 3.18 -13.84 -14.06
CA LEU A 197 1.92 -14.46 -13.64
C LEU A 197 1.14 -14.96 -14.86
N MET A 198 0.33 -15.99 -14.65
CA MET A 198 -0.65 -16.52 -15.59
C MET A 198 -2.05 -16.12 -15.11
N LEU A 199 -2.59 -15.05 -15.67
CA LEU A 199 -3.91 -14.52 -15.30
C LEU A 199 -5.01 -15.11 -16.20
N PRO A 200 -6.14 -15.59 -15.66
CA PRO A 200 -7.28 -16.02 -16.47
C PRO A 200 -7.78 -14.93 -17.41
N LYS A 201 -8.24 -15.36 -18.59
CA LYS A 201 -8.92 -14.49 -19.55
C LYS A 201 -10.37 -14.26 -19.16
N GLY A 202 -10.97 -13.20 -19.69
CA GLY A 202 -12.38 -12.85 -19.44
C GLY A 202 -12.66 -12.12 -18.12
N ALA A 203 -11.61 -11.64 -17.44
CA ALA A 203 -11.71 -10.97 -16.16
C ALA A 203 -10.95 -9.63 -16.14
N SER A 204 -11.25 -8.81 -15.15
CA SER A 204 -10.60 -7.53 -14.92
C SER A 204 -9.78 -7.59 -13.64
N TYR A 205 -8.50 -7.24 -13.73
CA TYR A 205 -7.53 -7.34 -12.64
C TYR A 205 -7.02 -5.98 -12.21
N CYS A 206 -7.16 -5.64 -10.94
CA CYS A 206 -6.59 -4.42 -10.37
C CYS A 206 -5.23 -4.72 -9.73
N PHE A 207 -4.18 -4.13 -10.28
CA PHE A 207 -2.82 -4.19 -9.79
C PHE A 207 -2.65 -3.33 -8.53
N SER A 208 -2.06 -3.89 -7.50
CA SER A 208 -1.68 -3.22 -6.25
C SER A 208 -0.29 -3.69 -5.79
N THR A 209 0.34 -2.87 -4.96
CA THR A 209 1.51 -3.27 -4.15
C THR A 209 1.16 -3.11 -2.68
N LYS A 210 2.06 -3.49 -1.77
CA LYS A 210 1.84 -3.37 -0.32
C LYS A 210 1.41 -1.96 0.12
N PHE A 211 1.99 -0.91 -0.47
CA PHE A 211 1.76 0.48 -0.07
C PHE A 211 0.92 1.30 -1.05
N TYR A 212 0.63 0.75 -2.23
CA TYR A 212 -0.15 1.42 -3.26
C TYR A 212 -1.33 0.52 -3.67
N PRO A 213 -2.50 0.70 -3.03
CA PRO A 213 -3.69 -0.04 -3.43
C PRO A 213 -4.22 0.47 -4.77
N LYS A 214 -4.75 -0.45 -5.58
CA LYS A 214 -5.51 -0.17 -6.82
C LYS A 214 -4.82 0.83 -7.76
N LEU A 215 -3.56 0.55 -8.12
CA LEU A 215 -2.74 1.38 -8.99
C LEU A 215 -3.31 1.52 -10.41
N LYS A 216 -3.70 0.39 -11.01
CA LYS A 216 -4.30 0.33 -12.35
C LYS A 216 -5.06 -0.97 -12.52
N CYS A 217 -6.22 -0.91 -13.18
CA CYS A 217 -6.98 -2.10 -13.55
C CYS A 217 -6.81 -2.41 -15.04
N TYR A 218 -6.77 -3.70 -15.36
CA TYR A 218 -6.57 -4.23 -16.70
C TYR A 218 -7.71 -5.19 -17.02
N ASP A 219 -8.42 -4.93 -18.11
CA ASP A 219 -9.43 -5.84 -18.64
C ASP A 219 -8.75 -6.84 -19.58
N ILE A 220 -8.88 -8.13 -19.29
CA ILE A 220 -8.31 -9.21 -20.11
C ILE A 220 -9.44 -9.83 -20.96
N PRO A 221 -9.46 -9.62 -22.28
CA PRO A 221 -10.51 -10.17 -23.16
C PRO A 221 -10.58 -11.70 -23.13
N ASN A 222 -11.78 -12.24 -23.33
CA ASN A 222 -11.99 -13.67 -23.50
C ASN A 222 -11.96 -14.06 -24.99
N HIS A 223 -10.78 -14.37 -25.52
CA HIS A 223 -10.64 -14.94 -26.86
C HIS A 223 -9.44 -15.90 -26.93
N ASP A 224 -9.44 -16.77 -27.94
CA ASP A 224 -8.51 -17.89 -28.03
C ASP A 224 -7.05 -17.51 -28.36
N MET A 225 -6.79 -16.27 -28.81
CA MET A 225 -5.41 -15.85 -29.12
C MET A 225 -4.51 -15.85 -27.89
N ALA A 226 -3.29 -16.39 -28.04
CA ALA A 226 -2.23 -16.30 -27.04
C ALA A 226 -1.90 -14.83 -26.75
N GLY A 227 -2.05 -14.40 -25.50
CA GLY A 227 -1.88 -13.00 -25.09
C GLY A 227 -0.78 -12.83 -24.06
N GLU A 228 0.15 -11.92 -24.34
CA GLU A 228 1.16 -11.46 -23.39
C GLU A 228 0.85 -10.02 -22.98
N MET A 229 0.97 -9.73 -21.69
CA MET A 229 0.81 -8.39 -21.15
C MET A 229 2.09 -8.01 -20.42
N THR A 230 2.70 -6.88 -20.79
CA THR A 230 3.85 -6.33 -20.08
C THR A 230 3.45 -5.09 -19.31
N ILE A 231 3.82 -5.04 -18.03
CA ILE A 231 3.68 -3.83 -17.22
C ILE A 231 5.06 -3.39 -16.72
N THR A 232 5.30 -2.09 -16.73
CA THR A 232 6.45 -1.48 -16.04
C THR A 232 5.93 -0.44 -15.06
N PHE A 233 6.44 -0.46 -13.84
CA PHE A 233 5.96 0.40 -12.76
C PHE A 233 7.11 0.89 -11.88
N ASN A 234 7.20 2.20 -11.69
CA ASN A 234 8.16 2.84 -10.80
C ASN A 234 7.49 3.17 -9.45
N THR A 235 8.20 2.97 -8.36
CA THR A 235 7.70 3.22 -6.99
C THR A 235 8.85 3.52 -6.03
N ILE A 236 8.55 4.01 -4.84
CA ILE A 236 9.56 4.18 -3.76
C ILE A 236 10.14 2.82 -3.35
N GLY A 237 9.35 1.75 -3.42
CA GLY A 237 9.73 0.40 -3.00
C GLY A 237 9.45 0.13 -1.53
N THR A 238 9.06 -1.11 -1.25
CA THR A 238 8.63 -1.57 0.08
C THR A 238 9.76 -1.46 1.10
N LYS A 239 10.99 -1.84 0.71
CA LYS A 239 12.16 -1.77 1.60
C LYS A 239 12.50 -0.34 2.01
N ALA A 240 12.43 0.62 1.08
CA ALA A 240 12.74 2.02 1.36
C ALA A 240 11.69 2.65 2.29
N LEU A 241 10.40 2.40 2.05
CA LEU A 241 9.31 2.88 2.92
C LEU A 241 9.42 2.31 4.34
N LEU A 242 9.67 1.00 4.48
CA LEU A 242 9.84 0.37 5.79
C LEU A 242 11.08 0.87 6.52
N LYS A 243 12.19 1.08 5.81
CA LYS A 243 13.41 1.64 6.38
C LYS A 243 13.14 3.05 6.93
N ARG A 244 12.47 3.89 6.14
CA ARG A 244 12.14 5.26 6.55
C ARG A 244 11.20 5.29 7.75
N LYS A 245 10.19 4.41 7.78
CA LYS A 245 9.31 4.24 8.94
C LYS A 245 10.09 3.90 10.20
N ALA A 246 10.97 2.90 10.15
CA ALA A 246 11.81 2.53 11.28
C ALA A 246 12.77 3.65 11.73
N GLU A 247 13.26 4.47 10.80
CA GLU A 247 14.06 5.67 11.13
C GLU A 247 13.23 6.71 11.89
N ARG A 248 11.97 6.97 11.48
CA ARG A 248 11.05 7.88 12.21
C ARG A 248 10.73 7.36 13.61
N GLU A 249 10.34 6.09 13.73
CA GLU A 249 10.07 5.43 15.01
C GLU A 249 11.26 5.55 15.98
N ARG A 250 12.48 5.38 15.47
CA ARG A 250 13.70 5.56 16.26
C ARG A 250 13.90 7.00 16.72
N MET A 251 13.65 7.97 15.84
CA MET A 251 13.80 9.40 16.18
C MET A 251 12.78 9.83 17.23
N ALA A 252 11.52 9.40 17.08
CA ALA A 252 10.47 9.61 18.08
C ALA A 252 10.86 9.05 19.44
N PHE A 253 11.32 7.79 19.48
CA PHE A 253 11.77 7.15 20.71
C PHE A 253 12.92 7.90 21.41
N ILE A 254 13.91 8.36 20.64
CA ILE A 254 15.04 9.15 21.18
C ILE A 254 14.54 10.46 21.77
N ARG A 255 13.70 11.18 21.02
CA ARG A 255 13.11 12.46 21.42
C ARG A 255 12.29 12.32 22.69
N ASP A 256 11.46 11.29 22.82
CA ASP A 256 10.65 11.05 24.03
C ASP A 256 11.47 10.62 25.24
N SER A 257 12.60 9.94 25.00
CA SER A 257 13.56 9.60 26.07
C SER A 257 14.24 10.85 26.61
N LEU A 258 14.70 11.73 25.72
CA LEU A 258 15.30 13.03 26.09
C LEU A 258 14.28 13.94 26.80
N TYR A 259 13.04 13.97 26.30
CA TYR A 259 11.98 14.77 26.89
C TYR A 259 11.64 14.34 28.33
N ARG A 260 11.63 13.02 28.60
CA ARG A 260 11.42 12.49 29.97
C ARG A 260 12.52 12.94 30.93
N GLU A 261 13.77 12.93 30.52
CA GLU A 261 14.89 13.44 31.32
C GLU A 261 14.78 14.96 31.56
N GLN A 262 14.41 15.71 30.52
CA GLN A 262 14.27 17.16 30.63
C GLN A 262 13.13 17.58 31.55
N ARG A 263 11.97 16.89 31.52
CA ARG A 263 10.86 17.13 32.46
C ARG A 263 11.22 16.89 33.91
N PHE A 264 12.14 15.97 34.21
CA PHE A 264 12.65 15.78 35.57
C PHE A 264 13.40 17.03 36.06
N LEU A 265 14.23 17.63 35.20
CA LEU A 265 14.94 18.88 35.49
C LEU A 265 13.99 20.08 35.62
N ASP A 266 12.97 20.15 34.78
CA ASP A 266 11.99 21.25 34.82
C ASP A 266 11.13 21.20 36.08
N SER A 267 10.74 20.00 36.53
CA SER A 267 10.06 19.79 37.82
C SER A 267 10.88 20.32 39.01
N LEU A 268 12.21 20.18 38.96
CA LEU A 268 13.12 20.73 39.98
C LEU A 268 13.23 22.26 39.91
N ASN A 269 13.22 22.83 38.69
CA ASN A 269 13.29 24.28 38.48
C ASN A 269 11.98 25.01 38.84
N GLN A 270 10.84 24.33 38.73
CA GLN A 270 9.51 24.89 39.03
C GLN A 270 9.34 25.21 40.53
N LEU A 271 10.05 24.50 41.41
CA LEU A 271 10.12 24.77 42.84
C LEU A 271 10.76 26.14 43.19
N ASN A 272 11.45 26.79 42.23
CA ASN A 272 12.19 28.04 42.44
C ASN A 272 11.51 29.31 41.90
N SER A 273 10.19 29.32 41.67
CA SER A 273 9.36 30.50 41.27
C SER A 273 9.70 31.18 39.93
N LYS A 274 10.74 30.73 39.21
CA LYS A 274 11.26 31.40 38.01
C LYS A 274 10.40 31.18 36.74
N TYR A 275 9.31 30.43 36.86
CA TYR A 275 8.51 29.90 35.73
C TYR A 275 7.00 30.05 35.93
N ASP A 276 6.57 31.19 36.49
CA ASP A 276 5.16 31.44 36.80
C ASP A 276 4.24 31.57 35.56
N GLU A 277 4.78 31.77 34.35
CA GLU A 277 4.02 32.04 33.13
C GLU A 277 4.30 31.03 31.98
N ILE A 278 4.63 29.79 32.33
CA ILE A 278 4.76 28.65 31.40
C ILE A 278 4.02 27.41 31.90
N ALA A 279 3.72 26.47 31.01
CA ALA A 279 3.05 25.21 31.30
C ALA A 279 1.71 25.40 32.02
N PHE A 280 0.84 26.26 31.48
CA PHE A 280 -0.43 26.64 32.12
C PHE A 280 -1.30 25.43 32.45
N LEU A 281 -1.37 24.47 31.52
CA LEU A 281 -2.14 23.24 31.69
C LEU A 281 -1.60 22.40 32.84
N HIS A 282 -0.27 22.24 32.92
CA HIS A 282 0.37 21.53 34.03
C HIS A 282 0.05 22.21 35.37
N GLN A 283 0.18 23.54 35.46
CA GLN A 283 -0.16 24.25 36.69
C GLN A 283 -1.61 24.00 37.13
N MET A 284 -2.56 23.96 36.19
CA MET A 284 -3.96 23.61 36.48
C MET A 284 -4.12 22.18 36.99
N SER A 285 -3.47 21.21 36.36
CA SER A 285 -3.48 19.80 36.82
C SER A 285 -2.87 19.63 38.22
N PHE A 286 -2.01 20.55 38.66
CA PHE A 286 -1.45 20.61 40.02
C PHE A 286 -2.22 21.54 40.97
N GLY A 287 -3.45 21.93 40.62
CA GLY A 287 -4.38 22.63 41.51
C GLY A 287 -4.23 24.14 41.56
N ALA A 288 -3.49 24.76 40.62
CA ALA A 288 -3.48 26.22 40.51
C ALA A 288 -4.89 26.76 40.18
N PRO A 289 -5.39 27.80 40.87
CA PRO A 289 -6.72 28.33 40.61
C PRO A 289 -6.86 28.91 39.20
N MET A 290 -7.98 28.62 38.52
CA MET A 290 -8.29 29.07 37.16
C MET A 290 -8.09 30.58 36.96
N ASP A 291 -8.57 31.41 37.90
CA ASP A 291 -8.40 32.88 37.82
C ASP A 291 -6.94 33.33 37.87
N THR A 292 -6.08 32.61 38.60
CA THR A 292 -4.65 32.88 38.66
C THR A 292 -3.99 32.56 37.33
N ILE A 293 -4.39 31.45 36.70
CA ILE A 293 -3.89 31.03 35.39
C ILE A 293 -4.31 32.01 34.30
N LYS A 294 -5.59 32.42 34.28
CA LYS A 294 -6.11 33.43 33.34
C LYS A 294 -5.33 34.75 33.45
N LYS A 295 -5.07 35.24 34.66
CA LYS A 295 -4.25 36.46 34.87
C LYS A 295 -2.81 36.32 34.36
N ARG A 296 -2.20 35.14 34.49
CA ARG A 296 -0.86 34.85 33.97
C ARG A 296 -0.85 34.85 32.44
N ILE A 297 -1.86 34.23 31.81
CA ILE A 297 -2.05 34.22 30.36
C ILE A 297 -2.28 35.65 29.82
N GLU A 298 -3.15 36.44 30.47
CA GLU A 298 -3.39 37.84 30.10
C GLU A 298 -2.12 38.68 30.17
N ARG A 299 -1.30 38.49 31.22
CA ARG A 299 -0.03 39.20 31.34
C ARG A 299 0.98 38.81 30.27
N ARG A 300 1.15 37.50 30.00
CA ARG A 300 2.07 37.01 28.96
C ARG A 300 1.62 37.47 27.57
N SER A 301 0.34 37.32 27.24
CA SER A 301 -0.22 37.75 25.95
C SER A 301 -0.12 39.26 25.74
N ALA A 302 -0.32 40.10 26.77
CA ALA A 302 -0.10 41.55 26.64
C ALA A 302 1.35 41.89 26.28
N ARG A 303 2.33 41.23 26.94
CA ARG A 303 3.76 41.44 26.63
C ARG A 303 4.12 40.95 25.23
N GLU A 304 3.60 39.80 24.82
CA GLU A 304 3.84 39.23 23.49
C GLU A 304 3.18 40.06 22.38
N ARG A 305 1.99 40.65 22.61
CA ARG A 305 1.37 41.63 21.71
C ARG A 305 2.30 42.82 21.45
N GLU A 306 2.88 43.40 22.51
CA GLU A 306 3.84 44.48 22.36
C GLU A 306 5.12 44.04 21.64
N ALA A 307 5.62 42.84 21.94
CA ALA A 307 6.83 42.32 21.34
C ALA A 307 6.68 42.09 19.83
N VAL A 308 5.60 41.42 19.41
CA VAL A 308 5.34 41.15 17.99
C VAL A 308 5.00 42.42 17.20
N ALA A 309 4.36 43.41 17.85
CA ALA A 309 4.14 44.72 17.24
C ALA A 309 5.44 45.49 16.95
N ARG A 310 6.49 45.27 17.76
CA ARG A 310 7.83 45.86 17.54
C ARG A 310 8.68 45.03 16.59
N ASP A 311 8.51 43.72 16.59
CA ASP A 311 9.30 42.77 15.82
C ASP A 311 8.38 41.68 15.22
N PRO A 312 7.94 41.84 13.96
CA PRO A 312 6.99 40.91 13.33
C PRO A 312 7.47 39.46 13.20
N ILE A 313 8.77 39.19 13.41
CA ILE A 313 9.35 37.82 13.42
C ILE A 313 9.72 37.35 14.84
N TYR A 314 9.09 37.95 15.86
CA TYR A 314 9.35 37.66 17.26
C TYR A 314 9.16 36.17 17.59
N PHE A 315 8.06 35.57 17.12
CA PHE A 315 7.75 34.17 17.44
C PHE A 315 8.71 33.17 16.79
N GLU A 316 9.25 33.48 15.61
CA GLU A 316 10.34 32.70 14.99
C GLU A 316 11.61 32.78 15.83
N LYS A 317 11.98 33.97 16.31
CA LYS A 317 13.16 34.18 17.16
C LYS A 317 13.04 33.50 18.52
N THR A 318 11.83 33.41 19.09
CA THR A 318 11.57 32.70 20.35
C THR A 318 11.32 31.21 20.17
N ARG A 319 11.42 30.69 18.94
CA ARG A 319 11.20 29.29 18.58
C ARG A 319 9.79 28.77 18.86
N GLU A 320 8.78 29.64 18.74
CA GLU A 320 7.38 29.32 19.01
C GLU A 320 6.64 28.97 17.70
N ALA A 321 6.88 27.75 17.19
CA ALA A 321 6.42 27.28 15.88
C ALA A 321 4.92 27.49 15.60
N VAL A 322 4.06 27.23 16.59
CA VAL A 322 2.61 27.39 16.45
C VAL A 322 2.24 28.86 16.30
N LYS A 323 2.72 29.72 17.22
CA LYS A 323 2.43 31.16 17.17
C LYS A 323 3.06 31.84 15.96
N ALA A 324 4.27 31.43 15.57
CA ALA A 324 4.94 31.93 14.37
C ALA A 324 4.07 31.67 13.13
N THR A 325 3.64 30.43 12.95
CA THR A 325 2.80 30.04 11.81
C THR A 325 1.45 30.76 11.82
N LEU A 326 0.72 30.71 12.93
CA LEU A 326 -0.59 31.35 13.02
C LEU A 326 -0.48 32.87 12.84
N TYR A 327 0.60 33.48 13.31
CA TYR A 327 0.89 34.89 13.05
C TYR A 327 1.09 35.17 11.56
N ARG A 328 1.92 34.39 10.86
CA ARG A 328 2.14 34.55 9.41
C ARG A 328 0.85 34.36 8.61
N MET A 329 0.02 33.40 8.99
CA MET A 329 -1.20 33.02 8.27
C MET A 329 -2.46 33.80 8.69
N ARG A 330 -2.35 34.71 9.66
CA ARG A 330 -3.49 35.40 10.30
C ARG A 330 -4.44 36.13 9.34
N GLU A 331 -3.92 36.66 8.23
CA GLU A 331 -4.72 37.36 7.21
C GLU A 331 -5.37 36.40 6.21
N HIS A 332 -4.82 35.20 6.06
CA HIS A 332 -5.27 34.16 5.15
C HIS A 332 -6.29 33.23 5.81
N TRP A 333 -6.13 32.90 7.09
CA TRP A 333 -7.00 32.00 7.84
C TRP A 333 -7.82 32.73 8.90
N LYS A 334 -8.90 33.40 8.47
CA LYS A 334 -9.70 34.25 9.35
C LYS A 334 -10.55 33.47 10.35
N HIS A 335 -11.22 32.42 9.89
CA HIS A 335 -12.02 31.51 10.74
C HIS A 335 -11.39 30.14 10.69
N LYS A 336 -11.09 29.55 11.86
CA LYS A 336 -10.33 28.29 11.93
C LYS A 336 -11.04 27.27 12.81
N VAL A 337 -11.11 26.05 12.30
CA VAL A 337 -11.30 24.85 13.13
C VAL A 337 -9.91 24.28 13.39
N ILE A 338 -9.41 24.52 14.61
CA ILE A 338 -8.05 24.16 15.02
C ILE A 338 -8.11 22.80 15.72
N VAL A 339 -7.62 21.78 15.04
CA VAL A 339 -7.43 20.42 15.55
C VAL A 339 -6.01 20.31 16.09
N THR A 340 -5.85 19.91 17.35
CA THR A 340 -4.56 19.94 18.05
C THR A 340 -4.28 18.59 18.71
N ASP A 341 -3.13 18.02 18.39
CA ASP A 341 -2.53 16.92 19.14
C ASP A 341 -2.25 17.40 20.58
N LEU A 342 -2.83 16.69 21.55
CA LEU A 342 -2.65 16.91 22.98
C LEU A 342 -2.11 15.65 23.66
N THR A 343 -1.19 14.94 23.00
CA THR A 343 -0.39 13.90 23.62
C THR A 343 0.74 14.50 24.48
N GLY A 344 1.39 13.65 25.28
CA GLY A 344 2.49 14.08 26.13
C GLY A 344 3.63 14.74 25.35
N SER A 345 3.79 14.36 24.08
CA SER A 345 4.80 14.85 23.17
C SER A 345 4.64 16.35 22.87
N MET A 346 3.40 16.84 22.86
CA MET A 346 3.03 18.21 22.48
C MET A 346 3.09 19.21 23.62
N SER A 347 3.43 18.77 24.83
CA SER A 347 3.54 19.61 26.02
C SER A 347 4.34 20.92 25.83
N PRO A 348 5.48 20.97 25.09
CA PRO A 348 6.20 22.23 24.84
C PRO A 348 5.44 23.25 23.99
N TYR A 349 4.41 22.82 23.27
CA TYR A 349 3.67 23.62 22.30
C TYR A 349 2.26 24.00 22.78
N MET A 350 1.72 23.32 23.79
CA MET A 350 0.36 23.56 24.31
C MET A 350 0.13 25.03 24.75
N ASP A 351 1.11 25.63 25.42
CA ASP A 351 1.05 27.05 25.83
C ASP A 351 0.87 27.98 24.61
N GLN A 352 1.44 27.62 23.45
CA GLN A 352 1.37 28.45 22.26
C GLN A 352 -0.05 28.51 21.69
N VAL A 353 -0.82 27.43 21.82
CA VAL A 353 -2.25 27.37 21.43
C VAL A 353 -3.07 28.26 22.34
N VAL A 354 -2.87 28.14 23.65
CA VAL A 354 -3.53 28.97 24.68
C VAL A 354 -3.22 30.45 24.47
N LEU A 355 -1.94 30.78 24.26
CA LEU A 355 -1.51 32.15 24.06
C LEU A 355 -1.99 32.72 22.73
N TRP A 356 -2.00 31.92 21.65
CA TRP A 356 -2.57 32.36 20.39
C TRP A 356 -4.01 32.84 20.57
N HIS A 357 -4.83 32.04 21.26
CA HIS A 357 -6.20 32.42 21.59
C HIS A 357 -6.27 33.72 22.40
N ALA A 358 -5.38 33.91 23.38
CA ALA A 358 -5.33 35.10 24.22
C ALA A 358 -4.85 36.38 23.50
N LEU A 359 -4.02 36.23 22.46
CA LEU A 359 -3.39 37.36 21.78
C LEU A 359 -4.42 38.22 21.03
N GLN A 360 -5.49 37.62 20.49
CA GLN A 360 -6.57 38.31 19.75
C GLN A 360 -6.03 39.28 18.68
N LEU A 361 -5.06 38.83 17.89
CA LEU A 361 -4.39 39.67 16.89
C LEU A 361 -5.26 39.93 15.65
N VAL A 362 -6.30 39.14 15.46
CA VAL A 362 -7.22 39.24 14.32
C VAL A 362 -8.59 39.68 14.83
N GLN A 363 -9.08 40.80 14.30
CA GLN A 363 -10.39 41.34 14.68
C GLN A 363 -11.51 40.41 14.19
N GLY A 364 -12.41 40.01 15.10
CA GLY A 364 -13.54 39.13 14.77
C GLY A 364 -13.13 37.68 14.49
N GLU A 365 -11.93 37.27 14.90
CA GLU A 365 -11.47 35.89 14.83
C GLU A 365 -12.34 35.01 15.75
N GLU A 366 -13.00 34.04 15.16
CA GLU A 366 -13.75 33.00 15.86
C GLU A 366 -13.08 31.66 15.54
N ASN A 367 -12.37 31.13 16.53
CA ASN A 367 -11.72 29.83 16.43
C ASN A 367 -12.53 28.78 17.19
N GLN A 368 -12.66 27.60 16.59
CA GLN A 368 -13.12 26.40 17.25
C GLN A 368 -11.93 25.50 17.55
N TYR A 369 -11.97 24.76 18.66
CA TYR A 369 -10.86 23.91 19.06
C TYR A 369 -11.30 22.46 19.23
N ILE A 370 -10.50 21.57 18.66
CA ILE A 370 -10.58 20.13 18.86
C ILE A 370 -9.23 19.67 19.38
N PHE A 371 -9.26 18.82 20.39
CA PHE A 371 -8.08 18.19 20.95
C PHE A 371 -8.21 16.67 20.83
N PHE A 372 -7.09 16.00 20.59
CA PHE A 372 -7.05 14.55 20.64
C PHE A 372 -5.85 14.05 21.45
N ASN A 373 -6.01 12.89 22.09
CA ASN A 373 -4.99 12.30 22.98
C ASN A 373 -4.65 10.84 22.62
N ASP A 374 -5.00 10.41 21.40
CA ASP A 374 -4.81 9.06 20.89
C ASP A 374 -5.56 7.97 21.68
N GLY A 375 -6.81 8.28 22.07
CA GLY A 375 -7.81 7.28 22.44
C GLY A 375 -7.99 7.04 23.94
N ASP A 376 -7.85 8.04 24.81
CA ASP A 376 -8.19 7.95 26.25
C ASP A 376 -7.52 6.77 26.99
N MET A 377 -6.22 6.58 26.73
CA MET A 377 -5.43 5.44 27.24
C MET A 377 -5.95 4.06 26.79
N THR A 378 -6.68 4.00 25.68
CA THR A 378 -7.03 2.73 25.02
C THR A 378 -5.75 1.96 24.72
N PRO A 379 -5.63 0.68 25.15
CA PRO A 379 -4.47 -0.13 24.85
C PRO A 379 -4.20 -0.22 23.34
N ASP A 380 -2.93 -0.18 22.94
CA ASP A 380 -2.51 -0.08 21.54
C ASP A 380 -3.11 -1.18 20.64
N ASP A 381 -3.27 -2.41 21.17
CA ASP A 381 -3.86 -3.55 20.45
C ASP A 381 -5.38 -3.44 20.22
N LYS A 382 -6.03 -2.47 20.88
CA LYS A 382 -7.46 -2.16 20.76
C LYS A 382 -7.75 -0.87 20.01
N LYS A 383 -6.73 -0.11 19.60
CA LYS A 383 -6.90 1.09 18.78
C LYS A 383 -7.30 0.69 17.36
N ILE A 384 -8.61 0.69 17.11
CA ILE A 384 -9.19 0.38 15.80
C ILE A 384 -9.34 1.69 15.02
N VAL A 385 -8.74 1.75 13.83
CA VAL A 385 -8.84 2.91 12.92
C VAL A 385 -10.32 3.30 12.69
N GLY A 386 -10.63 4.56 12.97
CA GLY A 386 -11.98 5.13 12.89
C GLY A 386 -12.81 4.99 14.17
N GLN A 387 -12.25 4.38 15.22
CA GLN A 387 -12.91 4.09 16.50
C GLN A 387 -11.92 4.21 17.68
N THR A 388 -10.81 4.93 17.50
CA THR A 388 -9.77 5.09 18.54
C THR A 388 -10.29 5.97 19.68
N GLY A 389 -11.06 7.02 19.36
CA GLY A 389 -11.66 7.91 20.37
C GLY A 389 -10.71 8.99 20.88
N GLY A 390 -10.92 9.45 22.11
CA GLY A 390 -10.10 10.51 22.71
C GLY A 390 -10.17 11.84 21.97
N LEU A 391 -11.38 12.23 21.54
CA LEU A 391 -11.65 13.45 20.77
C LEU A 391 -12.49 14.41 21.61
N TYR A 392 -11.99 15.63 21.81
CA TYR A 392 -12.59 16.64 22.69
C TYR A 392 -12.83 17.91 21.90
N PHE A 393 -13.99 18.53 22.04
CA PHE A 393 -14.39 19.70 21.25
C PHE A 393 -14.92 20.81 22.15
N THR A 394 -14.61 22.06 21.78
CA THR A 394 -15.17 23.26 22.40
C THR A 394 -15.58 24.29 21.34
N GLU A 395 -16.83 24.77 21.44
CA GLU A 395 -17.42 25.77 20.55
C GLU A 395 -17.31 27.17 21.16
N HIS A 396 -16.97 28.19 20.36
CA HIS A 396 -16.88 29.60 20.77
C HIS A 396 -16.01 29.84 22.02
N ALA A 397 -14.89 29.14 22.13
CA ALA A 397 -14.21 28.96 23.41
C ALA A 397 -13.72 30.29 23.98
N ASP A 398 -14.32 30.72 25.09
CA ASP A 398 -13.65 31.60 26.02
C ASP A 398 -12.44 30.87 26.66
N MET A 399 -11.53 31.63 27.27
CA MET A 399 -10.29 31.09 27.83
C MET A 399 -10.53 29.97 28.87
N GLU A 400 -11.59 30.06 29.67
CA GLU A 400 -11.84 29.08 30.71
C GLU A 400 -12.34 27.76 30.12
N GLN A 401 -13.24 27.83 29.14
CA GLN A 401 -13.73 26.64 28.45
C GLN A 401 -12.60 25.95 27.67
N LEU A 402 -11.76 26.73 26.98
CA LEU A 402 -10.58 26.21 26.28
C LEU A 402 -9.67 25.41 27.23
N LEU A 403 -9.30 26.02 28.36
CA LEU A 403 -8.42 25.40 29.34
C LEU A 403 -9.04 24.15 29.99
N LYS A 404 -10.35 24.15 30.27
CA LYS A 404 -11.06 22.97 30.79
C LYS A 404 -11.04 21.82 29.79
N THR A 405 -11.36 22.08 28.52
CA THR A 405 -11.34 21.02 27.48
C THR A 405 -9.93 20.45 27.30
N MET A 406 -8.89 21.30 27.30
CA MET A 406 -7.50 20.84 27.28
C MET A 406 -7.16 19.98 28.51
N GLN A 407 -7.63 20.36 29.70
CA GLN A 407 -7.40 19.61 30.93
C GLN A 407 -8.10 18.25 30.90
N GLU A 408 -9.38 18.21 30.52
CA GLU A 408 -10.15 16.98 30.34
C GLU A 408 -9.46 16.03 29.35
N THR A 409 -8.95 16.56 28.25
CA THR A 409 -8.22 15.78 27.25
C THR A 409 -6.94 15.17 27.83
N ALA A 410 -6.13 15.98 28.53
CA ALA A 410 -4.87 15.54 29.11
C ALA A 410 -5.04 14.55 30.28
N GLU A 411 -6.10 14.70 31.06
CA GLU A 411 -6.42 13.80 32.19
C GLU A 411 -6.95 12.45 31.71
N ALA A 412 -7.63 12.42 30.56
CA ALA A 412 -8.13 11.19 29.96
C ALA A 412 -7.02 10.36 29.29
N GLY A 413 -5.92 10.98 28.85
CA GLY A 413 -4.81 10.27 28.25
C GLY A 413 -3.70 11.19 27.74
N TYR A 414 -2.53 10.60 27.51
CA TYR A 414 -1.33 11.31 27.04
C TYR A 414 -0.68 10.61 25.83
N GLY A 415 -1.42 9.74 25.13
CA GLY A 415 -0.94 8.86 24.08
C GLY A 415 -0.55 7.46 24.57
N GLY A 416 0.18 6.71 23.73
CA GLY A 416 0.63 5.34 24.02
C GLY A 416 1.79 4.92 23.13
N ASP A 417 1.52 4.13 22.09
CA ASP A 417 2.43 3.89 20.99
C ASP A 417 2.69 5.15 20.15
N GLY A 418 3.72 5.08 19.29
CA GLY A 418 4.20 6.23 18.53
C GLY A 418 3.22 6.80 17.49
N PRO A 419 2.41 6.00 16.77
CA PRO A 419 1.43 6.54 15.82
C PRO A 419 0.19 7.13 16.50
N GLU A 420 -0.43 8.16 15.93
CA GLU A 420 -1.59 8.85 16.53
C GLU A 420 -2.84 8.89 15.63
N ASN A 421 -4.01 9.24 16.16
CA ASN A 421 -5.31 9.24 15.46
C ASN A 421 -5.71 10.60 14.87
N ASP A 422 -4.78 11.27 14.18
CA ASP A 422 -4.97 12.61 13.62
C ASP A 422 -6.18 12.71 12.68
N LEU A 423 -6.44 11.69 11.85
CA LEU A 423 -7.49 11.78 10.83
C LEU A 423 -8.90 11.62 11.41
N GLU A 424 -9.08 10.84 12.47
CA GLU A 424 -10.33 10.83 13.26
C GLU A 424 -10.64 12.23 13.80
N ALA A 425 -9.63 12.91 14.36
CA ALA A 425 -9.78 14.28 14.88
C ALA A 425 -10.05 15.30 13.77
N LEU A 426 -9.37 15.19 12.63
CA LEU A 426 -9.62 16.03 11.45
C LEU A 426 -11.02 15.82 10.85
N LEU A 427 -11.52 14.58 10.82
CA LEU A 427 -12.88 14.29 10.35
C LEU A 427 -13.94 14.87 11.30
N LEU A 428 -13.68 14.84 12.61
CA LEU A 428 -14.50 15.59 13.57
C LEU A 428 -14.45 17.09 13.26
N GLY A 429 -13.27 17.65 13.01
CA GLY A 429 -13.10 19.06 12.61
C GLY A 429 -13.88 19.42 11.36
N LEU A 430 -13.77 18.61 10.31
CA LEU A 430 -14.55 18.77 9.09
C LEU A 430 -16.06 18.82 9.35
N SER A 431 -16.57 18.01 10.29
CA SER A 431 -17.99 18.02 10.67
C SER A 431 -18.45 19.30 11.39
N LYS A 432 -17.51 20.09 11.93
CA LYS A 432 -17.77 21.33 12.68
C LYS A 432 -17.58 22.61 11.85
N MET A 433 -16.90 22.50 10.70
CA MET A 433 -16.68 23.62 9.79
C MET A 433 -18.00 24.23 9.30
N LYS A 434 -18.03 25.56 9.25
CA LYS A 434 -19.14 26.38 8.74
C LYS A 434 -18.59 27.34 7.67
N GLY A 435 -19.32 27.54 6.57
CA GLY A 435 -18.99 28.57 5.58
C GLY A 435 -17.58 28.50 5.00
N LEU A 436 -16.73 29.48 5.34
CA LEU A 436 -15.36 29.65 4.86
C LEU A 436 -14.31 29.31 5.93
N ASP A 437 -14.67 28.48 6.91
CA ASP A 437 -13.71 28.00 7.90
C ASP A 437 -12.53 27.28 7.24
N GLU A 438 -11.35 27.46 7.81
CA GLU A 438 -10.12 26.75 7.46
C GLU A 438 -9.86 25.62 8.45
N LEU A 439 -9.51 24.43 7.95
CA LEU A 439 -9.20 23.28 8.79
C LEU A 439 -7.70 23.23 9.07
N VAL A 440 -7.32 23.46 10.32
CA VAL A 440 -5.91 23.56 10.74
C VAL A 440 -5.57 22.41 11.68
N LEU A 441 -4.53 21.65 11.36
CA LEU A 441 -3.94 20.64 12.26
C LEU A 441 -2.68 21.21 12.91
N ILE A 442 -2.54 21.05 14.22
CA ILE A 442 -1.30 21.28 14.96
C ILE A 442 -0.84 19.93 15.50
N ALA A 443 0.31 19.44 15.06
CA ALA A 443 0.76 18.08 15.36
C ALA A 443 2.27 17.98 15.64
N ASP A 444 2.66 16.93 16.36
CA ASP A 444 4.05 16.54 16.54
C ASP A 444 4.61 15.89 15.29
N ASN A 445 5.74 16.39 14.79
CA ASN A 445 6.38 15.85 13.60
C ASN A 445 6.99 14.45 13.80
N TYR A 446 7.22 14.03 15.05
CA TYR A 446 7.86 12.74 15.35
C TYR A 446 6.90 11.54 15.31
N SER A 447 5.59 11.77 15.50
CA SER A 447 4.56 10.72 15.47
C SER A 447 4.13 10.41 14.03
N ASP A 448 3.95 9.12 13.73
CA ASP A 448 3.32 8.68 12.47
C ASP A 448 1.80 8.83 12.58
N VAL A 449 1.07 8.90 11.46
CA VAL A 449 -0.40 8.96 11.51
C VAL A 449 -0.97 7.55 11.38
N ARG A 450 -1.61 7.04 12.43
CA ARG A 450 -2.16 5.67 12.53
C ARG A 450 -3.23 5.40 11.48
N ASP A 451 -4.10 6.39 11.31
CA ASP A 451 -5.39 6.24 10.66
C ASP A 451 -5.41 6.80 9.23
N MET A 452 -4.25 6.84 8.55
CA MET A 452 -4.08 7.30 7.15
C MET A 452 -5.08 6.71 6.14
N ALA A 453 -5.68 5.55 6.43
CA ALA A 453 -6.76 4.98 5.63
C ALA A 453 -8.02 5.88 5.56
N LEU A 454 -8.24 6.73 6.56
CA LEU A 454 -9.37 7.68 6.65
C LEU A 454 -9.16 8.94 5.80
N LEU A 455 -7.95 9.17 5.26
CA LEU A 455 -7.62 10.37 4.46
C LEU A 455 -8.55 10.57 3.28
N ILE A 456 -9.10 9.49 2.73
CA ILE A 456 -10.07 9.56 1.64
C ILE A 456 -11.36 10.31 2.02
N GLY A 457 -11.68 10.43 3.31
CA GLY A 457 -12.82 11.20 3.82
C GLY A 457 -12.61 12.72 3.85
N LEU A 458 -11.36 13.19 3.84
CA LEU A 458 -11.04 14.62 3.91
C LEU A 458 -11.04 15.23 2.51
N LYS A 459 -12.02 16.12 2.25
CA LYS A 459 -12.26 16.75 0.93
C LYS A 459 -12.05 18.26 0.90
N VAL A 460 -11.58 18.83 2.00
CA VAL A 460 -11.19 20.24 2.14
C VAL A 460 -9.68 20.34 2.33
N PRO A 461 -9.05 21.48 2.00
CA PRO A 461 -7.66 21.74 2.37
C PRO A 461 -7.43 21.55 3.87
N VAL A 462 -6.37 20.82 4.22
CA VAL A 462 -5.90 20.69 5.61
C VAL A 462 -4.57 21.42 5.73
N HIS A 463 -4.55 22.47 6.55
CA HIS A 463 -3.35 23.27 6.80
C HIS A 463 -2.65 22.75 8.05
N ILE A 464 -1.44 22.23 7.91
CA ILE A 464 -0.75 21.51 9.00
C ILE A 464 0.40 22.35 9.53
N VAL A 465 0.33 22.68 10.81
CA VAL A 465 1.39 23.32 11.59
C VAL A 465 2.18 22.23 12.30
N LEU A 466 3.42 22.00 11.86
CA LEU A 466 4.25 20.92 12.37
C LEU A 466 5.28 21.41 13.38
N CYS A 467 5.22 20.81 14.57
CA CYS A 467 6.13 21.07 15.68
C CYS A 467 7.30 20.08 15.64
N GLY A 468 8.53 20.51 15.93
CA GLY A 468 9.69 19.61 16.02
C GLY A 468 10.26 19.13 14.67
N THR A 469 10.40 20.03 13.69
CA THR A 469 10.80 19.71 12.31
C THR A 469 12.32 19.73 12.07
N GLU A 470 13.15 19.77 13.12
CA GLU A 470 14.62 19.89 12.99
C GLU A 470 15.27 18.73 12.22
N SER A 471 14.64 17.56 12.24
CA SER A 471 15.12 16.35 11.56
C SER A 471 14.43 16.08 10.22
N GLY A 472 13.75 17.09 9.68
CA GLY A 472 12.94 16.99 8.47
C GLY A 472 11.47 16.80 8.79
N VAL A 473 10.61 17.08 7.81
CA VAL A 473 9.17 16.87 7.88
C VAL A 473 8.82 15.39 7.70
N ASN A 474 7.87 14.92 8.51
CA ASN A 474 7.31 13.60 8.45
C ASN A 474 6.40 13.42 7.22
N GLU A 475 6.63 12.33 6.50
CA GLU A 475 6.03 12.08 5.18
C GLU A 475 4.52 11.81 5.20
N ASP A 476 3.94 11.39 6.32
CA ASP A 476 2.49 11.18 6.41
C ASP A 476 1.76 12.54 6.33
N TYR A 477 2.29 13.58 6.99
CA TYR A 477 1.73 14.93 6.90
C TYR A 477 1.91 15.55 5.51
N LEU A 478 3.02 15.29 4.82
CA LEU A 478 3.18 15.67 3.41
C LEU A 478 2.12 15.02 2.53
N GLU A 479 1.81 13.73 2.76
CA GLU A 479 0.74 13.03 2.05
C GLU A 479 -0.65 13.63 2.36
N ILE A 480 -0.93 13.97 3.61
CA ILE A 480 -2.20 14.62 3.99
C ILE A 480 -2.36 15.96 3.27
N ALA A 481 -1.38 16.86 3.37
CA ALA A 481 -1.43 18.17 2.72
C ALA A 481 -1.54 18.04 1.19
N TYR A 482 -0.77 17.13 0.58
CA TYR A 482 -0.81 16.87 -0.86
C TYR A 482 -2.20 16.39 -1.31
N LYS A 483 -2.80 15.41 -0.63
CA LYS A 483 -4.08 14.79 -1.03
C LYS A 483 -5.27 15.71 -0.77
N THR A 484 -5.18 16.56 0.26
CA THR A 484 -6.24 17.52 0.63
C THR A 484 -6.12 18.85 -0.12
N LYS A 485 -5.01 19.08 -0.83
CA LYS A 485 -4.64 20.39 -1.40
C LYS A 485 -4.48 21.48 -0.33
N GLY A 486 -4.06 21.06 0.86
CA GLY A 486 -3.67 21.95 1.94
C GLY A 486 -2.19 22.29 1.90
N SER A 487 -1.62 22.57 3.07
CA SER A 487 -0.26 23.09 3.19
C SER A 487 0.44 22.55 4.44
N ILE A 488 1.77 22.66 4.44
CA ILE A 488 2.63 22.35 5.59
C ILE A 488 3.32 23.63 6.02
N HIS A 489 3.35 23.87 7.32
CA HIS A 489 3.96 25.03 7.92
C HIS A 489 4.91 24.58 9.03
N THR A 490 6.19 24.90 8.85
CA THR A 490 7.22 24.75 9.88
C THR A 490 7.49 26.12 10.50
N ILE A 491 8.38 26.17 11.49
CA ILE A 491 8.80 27.47 12.03
C ILE A 491 9.55 28.31 10.98
N GLU A 492 10.32 27.68 10.09
CA GLU A 492 11.13 28.35 9.08
C GLU A 492 10.46 28.54 7.71
N GLN A 493 9.47 27.71 7.36
CA GLN A 493 8.98 27.63 5.98
C GLN A 493 7.47 27.32 5.91
N ASP A 494 6.77 28.05 5.04
CA ASP A 494 5.39 27.76 4.65
C ASP A 494 5.40 27.10 3.25
N ILE A 495 4.66 26.00 3.08
CA ILE A 495 4.67 25.16 1.88
C ILE A 495 3.22 24.92 1.43
N ASP A 496 2.76 25.69 0.45
CA ASP A 496 1.37 25.77 0.00
C ASP A 496 1.11 25.16 -1.39
N ASP A 497 2.16 24.69 -2.07
CA ASP A 497 2.14 24.23 -3.45
C ASP A 497 2.36 22.72 -3.63
N LEU A 498 2.33 21.94 -2.53
CA LEU A 498 2.55 20.48 -2.57
C LEU A 498 1.67 19.78 -3.60
N ALA A 499 0.39 20.16 -3.70
CA ALA A 499 -0.57 19.56 -4.63
C ALA A 499 -0.25 19.81 -6.12
N GLN A 500 0.68 20.73 -6.42
CA GLN A 500 1.13 21.02 -7.78
C GLN A 500 2.33 20.14 -8.20
N LEU A 501 2.94 19.41 -7.26
CA LEU A 501 4.07 18.55 -7.55
C LEU A 501 3.67 17.40 -8.50
N ALA A 502 4.39 17.30 -9.61
CA ALA A 502 4.26 16.17 -10.52
C ALA A 502 4.81 14.88 -9.89
N ASP A 503 4.29 13.73 -10.33
CA ASP A 503 4.80 12.43 -9.90
C ASP A 503 6.31 12.30 -10.20
N GLY A 504 7.11 11.86 -9.23
CA GLY A 504 8.56 11.80 -9.31
C GLY A 504 9.30 13.13 -9.04
N ALA A 505 8.60 14.25 -8.86
CA ALA A 505 9.22 15.53 -8.54
C ALA A 505 9.94 15.51 -7.19
N THR A 506 10.96 16.35 -7.06
CA THR A 506 11.71 16.55 -5.80
C THR A 506 11.43 17.94 -5.26
N ILE A 507 11.13 18.04 -3.97
CA ILE A 507 10.96 19.30 -3.23
C ILE A 507 12.01 19.39 -2.12
N THR A 508 12.46 20.60 -1.81
CA THR A 508 13.34 20.88 -0.68
C THR A 508 12.53 21.56 0.43
N ILE A 509 12.58 21.00 1.63
CA ILE A 509 11.93 21.53 2.82
C ILE A 509 13.00 21.62 3.91
N GLY A 510 13.30 22.86 4.34
CA GLY A 510 14.45 23.13 5.19
C GLY A 510 15.74 22.55 4.60
N HIS A 511 16.42 21.70 5.37
CA HIS A 511 17.67 21.04 4.96
C HIS A 511 17.47 19.67 4.30
N TYR A 512 16.24 19.31 3.94
CA TYR A 512 15.90 17.96 3.50
C TYR A 512 15.25 17.97 2.12
N LYS A 513 15.59 16.96 1.31
CA LYS A 513 14.96 16.72 0.01
C LYS A 513 13.99 15.57 0.11
N TYR A 514 12.82 15.75 -0.48
CA TYR A 514 11.75 14.76 -0.57
C TYR A 514 11.41 14.50 -2.02
N ARG A 515 11.10 13.25 -2.36
CA ARG A 515 10.57 12.89 -3.67
C ARG A 515 9.14 12.38 -3.54
N VAL A 516 8.25 12.88 -4.38
CA VAL A 516 6.85 12.44 -4.40
C VAL A 516 6.66 11.28 -5.38
N SER A 517 5.83 10.32 -4.99
CA SER A 517 5.39 9.19 -5.81
C SER A 517 3.93 8.89 -5.51
N ARG A 518 3.02 9.27 -6.41
CA ARG A 518 1.56 9.07 -6.36
C ARG A 518 0.91 9.62 -5.09
N GLY A 519 1.47 10.72 -4.61
CA GLY A 519 1.06 11.41 -3.39
C GLY A 519 1.63 10.82 -2.10
N LYS A 520 2.50 9.81 -2.17
CA LYS A 520 3.38 9.43 -1.06
C LYS A 520 4.72 10.15 -1.20
N PHE A 521 5.38 10.40 -0.07
CA PHE A 521 6.68 11.06 -0.05
C PHE A 521 7.76 10.14 0.51
N ILE A 522 9.01 10.39 0.13
CA ILE A 522 10.19 9.77 0.73
C ILE A 522 11.29 10.80 0.87
N GLN A 523 11.85 10.94 2.07
CA GLN A 523 13.08 11.70 2.27
C GLN A 523 14.26 11.01 1.55
N VAL A 524 14.94 11.73 0.65
CA VAL A 524 16.02 11.18 -0.18
C VAL A 524 17.42 11.57 0.31
N SER A 525 17.59 12.79 0.83
CA SER A 525 18.89 13.29 1.29
C SER A 525 18.76 14.51 2.19
N ARG A 526 19.81 14.79 2.97
CA ARG A 526 20.04 16.08 3.63
C ARG A 526 20.99 16.93 2.78
N ILE A 527 20.74 18.23 2.70
CA ILE A 527 21.52 19.23 1.96
C ILE A 527 22.68 19.73 2.82
#